data_AF-A0A7L1NG31-F1
#
_entry.id   AF-A0A7L1NG31-F1
#
_cell.length_a   1.000
_cell.length_b   1.000
_cell.length_c   1.000
_cell.angle_alpha   90.00
_cell.angle_beta   90.00
_cell.angle_gamma   90.00
#
_symmetry.space_group_name_H-M   'P 1'
#
loop_
_entity.id
_entity.type
_entity.pdbx_description
1 polymer ?
#
loop_
_entity_poly.entity_id
_entity_poly.type
_entity_poly.pdbx_seq_one_letter_code
_entity_poly.pdbx_strand_id
1 'polypeptide(L)'
;MRGARRRLCCAFILAYGLFSLYAAYTVFLRPRSPPAAPRLPHRDRHGPRDHDALGNEEWNPWEGEERSELAAAQQRYEASLKMIENARSHLEPTSLRVQIWGKAAIGLYLWQHIIGGNLEPDDVTAQWREGSQKAGKTYFSFITGPSVVPGYFSVETENVVLVLNGREKAKITYATQWLRYAQALIETHKIRRVAVVLLGNEQCNNEWIHPYLKRSGGFVNLLFVTYDYALVNEEDIFQWPLGVATYRNFPVVEPSWPMLRDPRPYLCNFLGTVYKNSSRETLMEILKQDGLDKLCWIAAREQWQPQETNESFRNYQDALLQSDLTLCPVGINTECYRIYEACSYGSVPVIEDAMTPGDCGNSSMYHSAPLQLLKTMGAPFIFIKNWKELPAVLEKEKKMSLEEKIQRRKKLLEWYRNFKAWMRQKFINTLENSFLPNDKG
;
A
#
# COMPACT_ATOMS: atom_id res chain seq x y z
N MET A 1 -63.00 17.51 11.98
CA MET A 1 -61.63 16.95 12.11
C MET A 1 -60.64 17.31 10.98
N ARG A 2 -61.03 17.94 9.85
CA ARG A 2 -60.08 18.33 8.78
C ARG A 2 -59.34 19.67 9.01
N GLY A 3 -59.94 20.62 9.73
CA GLY A 3 -59.34 21.94 9.99
C GLY A 3 -58.16 21.92 10.98
N ALA A 4 -58.22 21.10 12.02
CA ALA A 4 -57.17 21.01 13.05
C ALA A 4 -55.86 20.40 12.52
N ARG A 5 -55.95 19.37 11.67
CA ARG A 5 -54.77 18.76 11.02
C ARG A 5 -54.03 19.73 10.09
N ARG A 6 -54.78 20.56 9.34
CA ARG A 6 -54.18 21.53 8.41
C ARG A 6 -53.41 22.62 9.16
N ARG A 7 -53.93 23.09 10.30
CA ARG A 7 -53.25 24.06 11.18
C ARG A 7 -51.99 23.48 11.82
N LEU A 8 -52.04 22.21 12.24
CA LEU A 8 -50.88 21.51 12.81
C LEU A 8 -49.75 21.33 11.77
N CYS A 9 -50.09 20.91 10.55
CA CYS A 9 -49.10 20.78 9.47
C CYS A 9 -48.48 22.13 9.08
N CYS A 10 -49.27 23.21 9.02
CA CYS A 10 -48.73 24.55 8.78
C CYS A 10 -47.77 25.00 9.90
N ALA A 11 -48.08 24.69 11.16
CA ALA A 11 -47.20 25.00 12.29
C ALA A 11 -45.86 24.24 12.20
N PHE A 12 -45.88 22.95 11.82
CA PHE A 12 -44.65 22.18 11.64
C PHE A 12 -43.80 22.67 10.47
N ILE A 13 -44.41 23.08 9.36
CA ILE A 13 -43.67 23.63 8.21
C ILE A 13 -43.03 24.98 8.58
N LEU A 14 -43.75 25.84 9.32
CA LEU A 14 -43.20 27.10 9.81
C LEU A 14 -42.04 26.89 10.80
N ALA A 15 -42.18 25.95 11.73
CA ALA A 15 -41.12 25.61 12.67
C ALA A 15 -39.88 25.06 11.96
N TYR A 16 -40.06 24.20 10.96
CA TYR A 16 -38.97 23.66 10.15
C TYR A 16 -38.27 24.76 9.32
N GLY A 17 -39.03 25.69 8.75
CA GLY A 17 -38.47 26.84 8.03
C GLY A 17 -37.64 27.76 8.93
N LEU A 18 -38.13 28.07 10.12
CA LEU A 18 -37.40 28.89 11.11
C LEU A 18 -36.12 28.19 11.59
N PHE A 19 -36.16 26.88 11.82
CA PHE A 19 -34.98 26.12 12.22
C PHE A 19 -33.92 26.06 11.12
N SER A 20 -34.36 25.89 9.86
CA SER A 20 -33.48 25.88 8.69
C SER A 20 -32.81 27.24 8.48
N LEU A 21 -33.54 28.34 8.66
CA LEU A 21 -32.99 29.70 8.59
C LEU A 21 -32.01 30.00 9.73
N TYR A 22 -32.29 29.51 10.93
CA TYR A 22 -31.37 29.64 12.08
C TYR A 22 -30.06 28.83 11.89
N ALA A 23 -30.18 27.61 11.36
CA ALA A 23 -29.01 26.80 10.99
C ALA A 23 -28.18 27.48 9.89
N ALA A 24 -28.82 28.06 8.87
CA ALA A 24 -28.12 28.82 7.84
C ALA A 24 -27.42 30.07 8.41
N TYR A 25 -28.06 30.81 9.31
CA TYR A 25 -27.45 31.97 9.96
C TYR A 25 -26.22 31.61 10.80
N THR A 26 -26.28 30.52 11.57
CA THR A 26 -25.16 30.07 12.43
C THR A 26 -23.96 29.56 11.63
N VAL A 27 -24.19 28.94 10.47
CA VAL A 27 -23.11 28.40 9.61
C VAL A 27 -22.50 29.48 8.72
N PHE A 28 -23.31 30.35 8.11
CA PHE A 28 -22.85 31.24 7.04
C PHE A 28 -22.66 32.70 7.48
N LEU A 29 -23.38 33.17 8.50
CA LEU A 29 -23.48 34.59 8.81
C LEU A 29 -22.97 34.96 10.20
N ARG A 30 -22.66 33.98 11.06
CA ARG A 30 -22.09 34.25 12.38
C ARG A 30 -20.59 34.60 12.25
N PRO A 31 -20.15 35.80 12.67
CA PRO A 31 -18.74 36.17 12.63
C PRO A 31 -17.91 35.25 13.52
N ARG A 32 -16.90 34.57 12.96
CA ARG A 32 -15.91 33.83 13.74
C ARG A 32 -14.95 34.81 14.38
N SER A 33 -14.91 34.86 15.71
CA SER A 33 -13.87 35.57 16.45
C SER A 33 -12.48 34.99 16.10
N PRO A 34 -11.45 35.83 15.85
CA PRO A 34 -10.14 35.33 15.50
C PRO A 34 -9.50 34.58 16.68
N PRO A 35 -8.79 33.46 16.44
CA PRO A 35 -8.07 32.76 17.49
C PRO A 35 -6.91 33.62 18.01
N ALA A 36 -6.81 33.72 19.33
CA ALA A 36 -5.74 34.42 20.02
C ALA A 36 -4.37 33.80 19.68
N ALA A 37 -3.40 34.65 19.32
CA ALA A 37 -2.04 34.24 19.02
C ALA A 37 -1.35 33.62 20.25
N PRO A 38 -0.59 32.52 20.11
CA PRO A 38 0.22 31.97 21.19
C PRO A 38 1.42 32.89 21.48
N ARG A 39 1.55 33.30 22.75
CA ARG A 39 2.75 33.98 23.27
C ARG A 39 3.91 32.99 23.36
N LEU A 40 5.07 33.36 22.81
CA LEU A 40 6.33 32.64 22.94
C LEU A 40 6.85 32.71 24.39
N PRO A 41 7.31 31.60 25.00
CA PRO A 41 8.11 31.67 26.21
C PRO A 41 9.59 31.92 25.88
N HIS A 42 10.14 32.78 26.73
CA HIS A 42 11.51 33.27 26.81
C HIS A 42 12.54 32.14 26.90
N ARG A 43 13.67 32.33 26.20
CA ARG A 43 14.81 31.41 26.12
C ARG A 43 15.83 31.78 27.19
N ASP A 44 15.83 31.09 28.32
CA ASP A 44 16.89 31.24 29.32
C ASP A 44 18.01 30.23 29.04
N ARG A 45 19.14 30.78 28.57
CA ARG A 45 20.45 30.14 28.49
C ARG A 45 21.01 29.96 29.90
N HIS A 46 21.18 28.73 30.36
CA HIS A 46 22.24 28.36 31.31
C HIS A 46 22.61 26.89 31.06
N GLY A 47 23.84 26.63 30.57
CA GLY A 47 24.58 25.42 30.94
C GLY A 47 25.58 25.78 32.04
N PRO A 48 26.51 24.90 32.45
CA PRO A 48 26.67 23.47 32.14
C PRO A 48 26.77 22.60 33.42
N ARG A 49 26.77 21.26 33.28
CA ARG A 49 27.66 20.37 34.05
C ARG A 49 27.57 18.93 33.55
N ASP A 50 28.72 18.45 33.10
CA ASP A 50 29.05 17.05 32.89
C ASP A 50 28.84 16.26 34.19
N HIS A 51 28.16 15.13 34.07
CA HIS A 51 28.33 14.01 34.98
C HIS A 51 28.34 12.75 34.15
N ASP A 52 29.55 12.23 33.94
CA ASP A 52 29.82 10.84 33.63
C ASP A 52 29.06 9.95 34.62
N ALA A 53 28.14 9.14 34.10
CA ALA A 53 27.54 8.04 34.81
C ALA A 53 27.70 6.78 33.95
N LEU A 54 28.78 6.05 34.22
CA LEU A 54 28.94 4.63 33.92
C LEU A 54 27.67 3.87 34.35
N GLY A 55 27.00 3.22 33.40
CA GLY A 55 25.85 2.37 33.67
C GLY A 55 25.55 1.44 32.50
N ASN A 56 26.04 0.21 32.60
CA ASN A 56 25.64 -1.00 31.85
C ASN A 56 25.18 -0.80 30.40
N GLU A 57 26.13 -0.83 29.47
CA GLU A 57 25.83 -1.22 28.09
C GLU A 57 25.37 -2.69 28.09
N GLU A 58 24.06 -2.87 27.99
CA GLU A 58 23.42 -4.17 27.76
C GLU A 58 23.83 -4.63 26.35
N TRP A 59 24.76 -5.58 26.30
CA TRP A 59 25.34 -6.11 25.06
C TRP A 59 24.26 -6.69 24.15
N ASN A 60 23.95 -5.97 23.06
CA ASN A 60 23.05 -6.42 22.01
C ASN A 60 23.87 -7.03 20.85
N PRO A 61 23.77 -8.34 20.58
CA PRO A 61 24.57 -9.03 19.56
C PRO A 61 24.29 -8.57 18.12
N TRP A 62 23.21 -7.84 17.88
CA TRP A 62 22.71 -7.50 16.53
C TRP A 62 22.75 -6.00 16.23
N GLU A 63 23.14 -5.17 17.20
CA GLU A 63 23.09 -3.72 17.08
C GLU A 63 24.08 -3.14 16.05
N GLY A 64 25.21 -3.83 15.87
CA GLY A 64 26.22 -3.45 14.87
C GLY A 64 25.80 -3.77 13.44
N GLU A 65 25.20 -4.94 13.22
CA GLU A 65 24.77 -5.40 11.89
C GLU A 65 23.52 -4.64 11.42
N GLU A 66 22.51 -4.48 12.29
CA GLU A 66 21.29 -3.71 11.98
C GLU A 66 21.60 -2.24 11.68
N ARG A 67 22.47 -1.58 12.45
CA ARG A 67 22.81 -0.16 12.23
C ARG A 67 23.54 0.04 10.90
N SER A 68 24.41 -0.89 10.51
CA SER A 68 25.17 -0.83 9.26
C SER A 68 24.25 -1.01 8.04
N GLU A 69 23.36 -2.02 8.09
CA GLU A 69 22.39 -2.26 7.03
C GLU A 69 21.34 -1.15 6.93
N LEU A 70 20.82 -0.66 8.07
CA LEU A 70 19.90 0.47 8.11
C LEU A 70 20.55 1.75 7.57
N ALA A 71 21.81 2.02 7.91
CA ALA A 71 22.54 3.18 7.37
C ALA A 71 22.76 3.08 5.86
N ALA A 72 23.13 1.91 5.35
CA ALA A 72 23.29 1.67 3.91
C ALA A 72 21.95 1.78 3.16
N ALA A 73 20.85 1.27 3.72
CA ALA A 73 19.51 1.41 3.17
C ALA A 73 19.03 2.88 3.19
N GLN A 74 19.33 3.61 4.27
CA GLN A 74 19.03 5.04 4.42
C GLN A 74 19.77 5.88 3.37
N GLN A 75 21.05 5.59 3.10
CA GLN A 75 21.81 6.26 2.04
C GLN A 75 21.25 5.99 0.64
N ARG A 76 20.84 4.74 0.35
CA ARG A 76 20.16 4.41 -0.93
C ARG A 76 18.82 5.13 -1.07
N TYR A 77 18.07 5.25 0.04
CA TYR A 77 16.82 6.00 0.10
C TYR A 77 17.05 7.50 -0.16
N GLU A 78 18.06 8.12 0.44
CA GLU A 78 18.42 9.54 0.19
C GLU A 78 18.91 9.79 -1.24
N ALA A 79 19.69 8.87 -1.82
CA ALA A 79 20.09 8.94 -3.22
C ALA A 79 18.88 8.87 -4.16
N SER A 80 17.89 8.04 -3.80
CA SER A 80 16.62 7.93 -4.54
C SER A 80 15.77 9.20 -4.43
N LEU A 81 15.77 9.88 -3.28
CA LEU A 81 15.11 11.18 -3.10
C LEU A 81 15.74 12.29 -3.96
N LYS A 82 17.08 12.33 -4.04
CA LYS A 82 17.80 13.28 -4.90
C LYS A 82 17.50 13.07 -6.39
N MET A 83 17.33 11.81 -6.83
CA MET A 83 16.84 11.53 -8.18
C MET A 83 15.42 12.08 -8.44
N ILE A 84 14.51 11.96 -7.46
CA ILE A 84 13.14 12.51 -7.57
C ILE A 84 13.15 14.03 -7.72
N GLU A 85 14.01 14.71 -6.96
CA GLU A 85 14.13 16.16 -6.99
C GLU A 85 14.67 16.65 -8.34
N ASN A 86 15.67 15.95 -8.88
CA ASN A 86 16.22 16.24 -10.22
C ASN A 86 15.24 15.93 -11.37
N ALA A 87 14.34 14.95 -11.21
CA ALA A 87 13.33 14.66 -12.24
C ALA A 87 12.24 15.75 -12.36
N ARG A 88 12.09 16.62 -11.35
CA ARG A 88 11.09 17.70 -11.35
C ARG A 88 11.50 18.95 -12.15
N SER A 89 12.78 19.11 -12.49
CA SER A 89 13.32 20.37 -13.02
C SER A 89 13.35 20.51 -14.55
N HIS A 90 12.91 19.53 -15.34
CA HIS A 90 12.98 19.59 -16.81
C HIS A 90 11.62 19.52 -17.55
N LEU A 91 11.22 20.66 -18.16
CA LEU A 91 10.53 20.90 -19.46
C LEU A 91 9.04 20.52 -19.75
N GLU A 92 8.28 21.44 -20.37
CA GLU A 92 6.96 21.30 -21.06
C GLU A 92 7.12 20.84 -22.56
N PRO A 93 6.07 20.50 -23.37
CA PRO A 93 4.78 19.85 -23.15
C PRO A 93 4.54 18.70 -24.17
N THR A 94 4.91 17.46 -23.88
CA THR A 94 4.28 16.31 -24.55
C THR A 94 3.64 15.45 -23.49
N SER A 95 2.32 15.54 -23.36
CA SER A 95 1.61 14.74 -22.37
C SER A 95 1.41 13.33 -22.91
N LEU A 96 2.15 12.36 -22.36
CA LEU A 96 1.96 10.94 -22.63
C LEU A 96 0.51 10.58 -22.24
N ARG A 97 -0.23 9.91 -23.12
CA ARG A 97 -1.56 9.37 -22.81
C ARG A 97 -1.47 7.87 -22.68
N VAL A 98 -1.92 7.33 -21.55
CA VAL A 98 -1.90 5.91 -21.22
C VAL A 98 -3.28 5.46 -20.77
N GLN A 99 -3.79 4.39 -21.38
CA GLN A 99 -5.01 3.75 -20.90
C GLN A 99 -4.64 2.47 -20.13
N ILE A 100 -5.15 2.34 -18.90
CA ILE A 100 -4.91 1.20 -18.02
C ILE A 100 -6.14 0.30 -18.01
N TRP A 101 -5.96 -0.98 -18.33
CA TRP A 101 -7.03 -1.99 -18.33
C TRP A 101 -6.91 -2.88 -17.09
N GLY A 102 -7.75 -2.61 -16.09
CA GLY A 102 -7.74 -3.27 -14.79
C GLY A 102 -8.46 -4.61 -14.78
N LYS A 103 -7.73 -5.73 -14.87
CA LYS A 103 -8.33 -7.09 -14.84
C LYS A 103 -7.84 -7.97 -13.68
N ALA A 104 -7.12 -7.38 -12.74
CA ALA A 104 -6.75 -7.96 -11.47
C ALA A 104 -6.94 -6.95 -10.34
N ALA A 105 -7.15 -7.44 -9.11
CA ALA A 105 -7.39 -6.60 -7.94
C ALA A 105 -6.29 -5.55 -7.71
N ILE A 106 -5.04 -5.90 -8.02
CA ILE A 106 -3.89 -4.98 -7.92
C ILE A 106 -4.03 -3.74 -8.81
N GLY A 107 -4.92 -3.76 -9.81
CA GLY A 107 -5.24 -2.59 -10.62
C GLY A 107 -5.90 -1.47 -9.81
N LEU A 108 -6.74 -1.82 -8.83
CA LEU A 108 -7.32 -0.82 -7.92
C LEU A 108 -6.26 -0.25 -6.97
N TYR A 109 -5.27 -1.06 -6.56
CA TYR A 109 -4.15 -0.57 -5.76
C TYR A 109 -3.30 0.43 -6.56
N LEU A 110 -2.94 0.07 -7.81
CA LEU A 110 -2.27 0.99 -8.73
C LEU A 110 -3.06 2.29 -8.92
N TRP A 111 -4.36 2.20 -9.19
CA TRP A 111 -5.18 3.37 -9.50
C TRP A 111 -5.44 4.26 -8.28
N GLN A 112 -6.03 3.70 -7.22
CA GLN A 112 -6.53 4.48 -6.09
C GLN A 112 -5.44 4.79 -5.05
N HIS A 113 -4.50 3.87 -4.81
CA HIS A 113 -3.50 4.03 -3.74
C HIS A 113 -2.18 4.61 -4.22
N ILE A 114 -1.75 4.27 -5.44
CA ILE A 114 -0.49 4.75 -6.01
C ILE A 114 -0.72 6.01 -6.86
N ILE A 115 -1.55 5.94 -7.90
CA ILE A 115 -1.82 7.09 -8.78
C ILE A 115 -2.66 8.15 -8.06
N GLY A 116 -3.64 7.73 -7.25
CA GLY A 116 -4.57 8.60 -6.55
C GLY A 116 -5.78 9.01 -7.39
N GLY A 117 -6.18 8.15 -8.34
CA GLY A 117 -7.34 8.38 -9.19
C GLY A 117 -8.65 7.92 -8.54
N ASN A 118 -9.72 8.63 -8.84
CA ASN A 118 -11.09 8.26 -8.46
C ASN A 118 -11.76 7.42 -9.55
N LEU A 119 -12.85 6.74 -9.19
CA LEU A 119 -13.61 5.89 -10.10
C LEU A 119 -15.07 6.30 -10.13
N GLU A 120 -15.64 6.30 -11.31
CA GLU A 120 -17.06 6.55 -11.58
C GLU A 120 -17.63 5.34 -12.35
N PRO A 121 -18.77 4.77 -11.90
CA PRO A 121 -19.42 5.03 -10.62
C PRO A 121 -18.55 4.58 -9.42
N ASP A 122 -18.85 5.14 -8.25
CA ASP A 122 -18.22 4.79 -6.98
C ASP A 122 -18.65 3.40 -6.47
N ASP A 123 -19.84 2.94 -6.89
CA ASP A 123 -20.38 1.60 -6.63
C ASP A 123 -19.41 0.49 -7.08
N VAL A 124 -18.91 -0.27 -6.09
CA VAL A 124 -17.99 -1.40 -6.28
C VAL A 124 -18.63 -2.59 -7.01
N THR A 125 -19.97 -2.65 -7.07
CA THR A 125 -20.72 -3.71 -7.75
C THR A 125 -21.05 -3.39 -9.21
N ALA A 126 -20.69 -2.19 -9.67
CA ALA A 126 -20.93 -1.75 -11.03
C ALA A 126 -20.25 -2.67 -12.07
N GLN A 127 -20.93 -2.86 -13.20
CA GLN A 127 -20.48 -3.72 -14.29
C GLN A 127 -19.20 -3.21 -14.96
N TRP A 128 -18.99 -1.90 -14.97
CA TRP A 128 -17.73 -1.25 -15.28
C TRP A 128 -17.58 0.00 -14.44
N ARG A 129 -16.33 0.41 -14.25
CA ARG A 129 -15.93 1.65 -13.59
C ARG A 129 -14.76 2.24 -14.34
N GLU A 130 -14.78 3.55 -14.50
CA GLU A 130 -13.76 4.29 -15.22
C GLU A 130 -13.25 5.46 -14.39
N GLY A 131 -12.06 5.93 -14.73
CA GLY A 131 -11.47 7.09 -14.08
C GLY A 131 -10.47 7.74 -15.00
N SER A 132 -10.25 9.04 -14.79
CA SER A 132 -9.16 9.76 -15.43
C SER A 132 -8.38 10.56 -14.41
N GLN A 133 -7.06 10.61 -14.60
CA GLN A 133 -6.16 11.29 -13.68
C GLN A 133 -4.94 11.80 -14.44
N LYS A 134 -4.56 13.05 -14.20
CA LYS A 134 -3.26 13.58 -14.64
C LYS A 134 -2.25 13.41 -13.51
N ALA A 135 -1.08 12.87 -13.82
CA ALA A 135 0.04 12.77 -12.89
C ALA A 135 1.33 13.22 -13.58
N GLY A 136 1.82 14.40 -13.19
CA GLY A 136 2.91 15.08 -13.90
C GLY A 136 2.48 15.42 -15.33
N LYS A 137 3.24 14.95 -16.32
CA LYS A 137 2.95 15.16 -17.74
C LYS A 137 2.09 14.04 -18.33
N THR A 138 1.95 12.93 -17.64
CA THR A 138 1.18 11.79 -18.14
C THR A 138 -0.31 11.90 -17.78
N TYR A 139 -1.17 11.69 -18.77
CA TYR A 139 -2.61 11.53 -18.61
C TYR A 139 -2.95 10.05 -18.60
N PHE A 140 -3.61 9.59 -17.54
CA PHE A 140 -4.09 8.24 -17.40
C PHE A 140 -5.61 8.19 -17.53
N SER A 141 -6.13 7.28 -18.34
CA SER A 141 -7.48 6.75 -18.18
C SER A 141 -7.41 5.32 -17.67
N PHE A 142 -8.35 4.93 -16.82
CA PHE A 142 -8.41 3.61 -16.21
C PHE A 142 -9.79 3.04 -16.38
N ILE A 143 -9.89 1.76 -16.74
CA ILE A 143 -11.14 1.05 -16.90
C ILE A 143 -11.04 -0.33 -16.24
N THR A 144 -12.05 -0.70 -15.46
CA THR A 144 -12.12 -1.98 -14.75
C THR A 144 -13.57 -2.46 -14.62
N GLY A 145 -13.76 -3.73 -14.33
CA GLY A 145 -15.07 -4.31 -14.01
C GLY A 145 -15.36 -5.63 -14.76
N PRO A 146 -16.45 -6.31 -14.38
CA PRO A 146 -16.87 -7.56 -15.02
C PRO A 146 -17.14 -7.45 -16.52
N SER A 147 -17.84 -6.39 -16.96
CA SER A 147 -18.23 -6.18 -18.36
C SER A 147 -17.12 -5.62 -19.25
N VAL A 148 -15.99 -5.26 -18.66
CA VAL A 148 -14.80 -4.85 -19.42
C VAL A 148 -14.17 -6.12 -19.98
N VAL A 149 -14.54 -6.47 -21.22
CA VAL A 149 -14.07 -7.66 -21.94
C VAL A 149 -13.44 -7.26 -23.28
N PRO A 150 -12.50 -8.06 -23.82
CA PRO A 150 -11.81 -7.75 -25.07
C PRO A 150 -12.77 -7.41 -26.22
N GLY A 151 -12.64 -6.22 -26.82
CA GLY A 151 -13.47 -5.76 -27.93
C GLY A 151 -14.74 -5.00 -27.56
N TYR A 152 -15.11 -4.91 -26.27
CA TYR A 152 -16.36 -4.30 -25.81
C TYR A 152 -16.16 -3.01 -25.00
N PHE A 153 -15.08 -2.28 -25.27
CA PHE A 153 -14.82 -0.95 -24.72
C PHE A 153 -13.95 -0.14 -25.69
N SER A 154 -13.94 1.19 -25.52
CA SER A 154 -13.18 2.10 -26.39
C SER A 154 -11.69 2.12 -26.02
N VAL A 155 -10.85 1.88 -27.02
CA VAL A 155 -9.40 2.09 -26.91
C VAL A 155 -9.07 3.52 -27.29
N GLU A 156 -8.67 4.33 -26.31
CA GLU A 156 -8.57 5.79 -26.46
C GLU A 156 -7.16 6.30 -26.78
N THR A 157 -6.16 5.44 -26.62
CA THR A 157 -4.74 5.82 -26.69
C THR A 157 -3.89 4.71 -27.30
N GLU A 158 -2.78 5.08 -27.93
CA GLU A 158 -1.84 4.11 -28.49
C GLU A 158 -0.97 3.40 -27.42
N ASN A 159 -0.95 3.89 -26.18
CA ASN A 159 -0.17 3.31 -25.08
C ASN A 159 -1.08 2.66 -24.05
N VAL A 160 -0.84 1.39 -23.74
CA VAL A 160 -1.70 0.60 -22.86
C VAL A 160 -0.91 -0.02 -21.72
N VAL A 161 -1.51 -0.03 -20.53
CA VAL A 161 -1.05 -0.85 -19.41
C VAL A 161 -2.09 -1.91 -19.11
N LEU A 162 -1.72 -3.19 -19.21
CA LEU A 162 -2.58 -4.31 -18.83
C LEU A 162 -2.32 -4.67 -17.37
N VAL A 163 -3.37 -4.75 -16.54
CA VAL A 163 -3.23 -5.25 -15.17
C VAL A 163 -3.80 -6.66 -15.09
N LEU A 164 -2.92 -7.65 -14.96
CA LEU A 164 -3.24 -9.07 -15.16
C LEU A 164 -3.05 -9.90 -13.89
N ASN A 165 -3.74 -11.04 -13.82
CA ASN A 165 -3.65 -11.99 -12.72
C ASN A 165 -2.99 -13.28 -13.22
N GLY A 166 -1.77 -13.55 -12.76
CA GLY A 166 -1.01 -14.76 -13.05
C GLY A 166 -0.92 -15.73 -11.88
N ARG A 167 -1.73 -15.56 -10.83
CA ARG A 167 -1.60 -16.32 -9.58
C ARG A 167 -1.77 -17.83 -9.76
N GLU A 168 -2.65 -18.25 -10.67
CA GLU A 168 -2.99 -19.67 -10.89
C GLU A 168 -3.34 -19.94 -12.36
N LYS A 169 -3.33 -21.21 -12.78
CA LYS A 169 -3.50 -21.64 -14.19
C LYS A 169 -4.78 -21.10 -14.85
N ALA A 170 -5.90 -21.08 -14.14
CA ALA A 170 -7.16 -20.54 -14.66
C ALA A 170 -7.05 -19.02 -14.92
N LYS A 171 -6.37 -18.28 -14.04
CA LYS A 171 -6.16 -16.83 -14.18
C LYS A 171 -5.14 -16.52 -15.29
N ILE A 172 -4.10 -17.34 -15.43
CA ILE A 172 -3.14 -17.26 -16.55
C ILE A 172 -3.86 -17.43 -17.89
N THR A 173 -4.79 -18.39 -17.98
CA THR A 173 -5.58 -18.61 -19.20
C THR A 173 -6.40 -17.37 -19.57
N TYR A 174 -7.05 -16.75 -18.57
CA TYR A 174 -7.79 -15.50 -18.77
C TYR A 174 -6.86 -14.32 -19.14
N ALA A 175 -5.73 -14.16 -18.46
CA ALA A 175 -4.73 -13.12 -18.74
C ALA A 175 -4.17 -13.24 -20.16
N THR A 176 -3.96 -14.48 -20.64
CA THR A 176 -3.50 -14.77 -22.00
C THR A 176 -4.48 -14.28 -23.07
N GLN A 177 -5.79 -14.32 -22.81
CA GLN A 177 -6.79 -13.78 -23.74
C GLN A 177 -6.64 -12.27 -23.92
N TRP A 178 -6.32 -11.54 -22.83
CA TRP A 178 -6.05 -10.10 -22.88
C TRP A 178 -4.76 -9.78 -23.63
N LEU A 179 -3.71 -10.58 -23.45
CA LEU A 179 -2.46 -10.44 -24.20
C LEU A 179 -2.69 -10.66 -25.70
N ARG A 180 -3.43 -11.71 -26.09
CA ARG A 180 -3.79 -11.95 -27.50
C ARG A 180 -4.60 -10.81 -28.11
N TYR A 181 -5.54 -10.24 -27.35
CA TYR A 181 -6.30 -9.09 -27.80
C TYR A 181 -5.40 -7.85 -28.01
N ALA A 182 -4.53 -7.55 -27.05
CA ALA A 182 -3.56 -6.46 -27.19
C ALA A 182 -2.62 -6.69 -28.38
N GLN A 183 -2.18 -7.93 -28.61
CA GLN A 183 -1.38 -8.29 -29.78
C GLN A 183 -2.10 -7.99 -31.09
N ALA A 184 -3.36 -8.38 -31.24
CA ALA A 184 -4.16 -8.07 -32.42
C ALA A 184 -4.33 -6.55 -32.63
N LEU A 185 -4.41 -5.77 -31.54
CA LEU A 185 -4.44 -4.31 -31.62
C LEU A 185 -3.11 -3.69 -32.04
N ILE A 186 -1.97 -4.30 -31.67
CA ILE A 186 -0.63 -3.92 -32.17
C ILE A 186 -0.52 -4.21 -33.67
N GLU A 187 -0.94 -5.41 -34.09
CA GLU A 187 -0.91 -5.85 -35.49
C GLU A 187 -1.80 -4.99 -36.40
N THR A 188 -2.92 -4.48 -35.86
CA THR A 188 -3.81 -3.54 -36.55
C THR A 188 -3.44 -2.07 -36.34
N HIS A 189 -2.28 -1.79 -35.74
CA HIS A 189 -1.76 -0.45 -35.45
C HIS A 189 -2.69 0.45 -34.62
N LYS A 190 -3.64 -0.13 -33.88
CA LYS A 190 -4.53 0.61 -32.97
C LYS A 190 -3.83 0.99 -31.67
N ILE A 191 -2.92 0.15 -31.21
CA ILE A 191 -2.01 0.46 -30.10
C ILE A 191 -0.57 0.23 -30.56
N ARG A 192 0.40 0.82 -29.87
CA ARG A 192 1.83 0.76 -30.21
C ARG A 192 2.72 0.26 -29.09
N ARG A 193 2.40 0.61 -27.85
CA ARG A 193 3.25 0.27 -26.68
C ARG A 193 2.41 -0.32 -25.57
N VAL A 194 2.91 -1.41 -24.98
CA VAL A 194 2.21 -2.19 -23.97
C VAL A 194 3.11 -2.41 -22.77
N ALA A 195 2.60 -2.11 -21.58
CA ALA A 195 3.19 -2.52 -20.31
C ALA A 195 2.24 -3.47 -19.59
N VAL A 196 2.77 -4.31 -18.71
CA VAL A 196 1.99 -5.25 -17.89
C VAL A 196 2.29 -5.01 -16.42
N VAL A 197 1.24 -4.86 -15.60
CA VAL A 197 1.32 -4.98 -14.14
C VAL A 197 0.73 -6.33 -13.77
N LEU A 198 1.58 -7.25 -13.31
CA LEU A 198 1.24 -8.63 -13.06
C LEU A 198 1.12 -8.90 -11.55
N LEU A 199 -0.09 -9.26 -11.10
CA LEU A 199 -0.24 -10.00 -9.86
C LEU A 199 0.31 -11.42 -10.10
N GLY A 200 1.55 -11.63 -9.68
CA GLY A 200 2.32 -12.84 -9.92
C GLY A 200 1.82 -14.06 -9.14
N ASN A 201 2.43 -15.20 -9.43
CA ASN A 201 2.28 -16.41 -8.64
C ASN A 201 3.00 -16.29 -7.29
N GLU A 202 2.40 -16.79 -6.21
CA GLU A 202 2.95 -16.70 -4.85
C GLU A 202 4.23 -17.55 -4.65
N GLN A 203 4.52 -18.49 -5.57
CA GLN A 203 5.78 -19.24 -5.65
C GLN A 203 6.71 -18.66 -6.74
N CYS A 204 6.38 -17.48 -7.27
CA CYS A 204 7.16 -16.71 -8.25
C CYS A 204 7.36 -17.39 -9.62
N ASN A 205 6.53 -18.39 -9.93
CA ASN A 205 6.48 -19.09 -11.21
C ASN A 205 5.75 -18.26 -12.29
N ASN A 206 6.44 -17.27 -12.87
CA ASN A 206 5.84 -16.33 -13.83
C ASN A 206 6.32 -16.52 -15.28
N GLU A 207 7.09 -17.58 -15.58
CA GLU A 207 7.72 -17.85 -16.89
C GLU A 207 6.76 -17.84 -18.09
N TRP A 208 5.48 -18.11 -17.86
CA TRP A 208 4.44 -18.08 -18.89
C TRP A 208 4.30 -16.71 -19.59
N ILE A 209 4.73 -15.61 -18.96
CA ILE A 209 4.69 -14.27 -19.56
C ILE A 209 5.84 -14.02 -20.53
N HIS A 210 6.92 -14.81 -20.45
CA HIS A 210 8.15 -14.57 -21.21
C HIS A 210 7.96 -14.45 -22.71
N PRO A 211 7.18 -15.32 -23.39
CA PRO A 211 7.01 -15.23 -24.83
C PRO A 211 6.39 -13.90 -25.30
N TYR A 212 5.73 -13.17 -24.41
CA TYR A 212 5.11 -11.88 -24.71
C TYR A 212 6.05 -10.70 -24.48
N LEU A 213 7.16 -10.87 -23.74
CA LEU A 213 8.12 -9.80 -23.48
C LEU A 213 8.93 -9.46 -24.73
N LYS A 214 9.17 -8.17 -24.95
CA LYS A 214 9.90 -7.67 -26.12
C LYS A 214 11.31 -8.25 -26.23
N ARG A 215 12.00 -8.46 -25.11
CA ARG A 215 13.31 -9.11 -25.06
C ARG A 215 13.33 -10.55 -25.59
N SER A 216 12.17 -11.21 -25.57
CA SER A 216 11.96 -12.58 -26.04
C SER A 216 11.29 -12.63 -27.41
N GLY A 217 11.22 -11.48 -28.12
CA GLY A 217 10.56 -11.36 -29.42
C GLY A 217 9.07 -11.05 -29.37
N GLY A 218 8.51 -10.80 -28.18
CA GLY A 218 7.11 -10.40 -28.00
C GLY A 218 6.86 -8.89 -28.16
N PHE A 219 5.69 -8.42 -27.73
CA PHE A 219 5.23 -7.04 -27.90
C PHE A 219 5.12 -6.24 -26.59
N VAL A 220 5.26 -6.88 -25.43
CA VAL A 220 5.20 -6.22 -24.12
C VAL A 220 6.52 -5.53 -23.84
N ASN A 221 6.50 -4.20 -23.75
CA ASN A 221 7.67 -3.35 -23.53
C ASN A 221 8.19 -3.40 -22.10
N LEU A 222 7.28 -3.49 -21.12
CA LEU A 222 7.60 -3.37 -19.70
C LEU A 222 6.76 -4.35 -18.88
N LEU A 223 7.37 -4.97 -17.87
CA LEU A 223 6.71 -5.84 -16.90
C LEU A 223 6.97 -5.31 -15.49
N PHE A 224 5.91 -5.05 -14.74
CA PHE A 224 5.92 -4.81 -13.31
C PHE A 224 5.30 -6.04 -12.63
N VAL A 225 6.02 -6.74 -11.78
CA VAL A 225 5.57 -8.02 -11.20
C VAL A 225 5.62 -8.01 -9.68
N THR A 226 4.58 -8.56 -9.03
CA THR A 226 4.56 -8.72 -7.57
C THR A 226 5.37 -9.91 -7.10
N TYR A 227 5.77 -9.90 -5.82
CA TYR A 227 6.65 -10.88 -5.19
C TYR A 227 8.06 -10.86 -5.76
N ASP A 228 9.05 -11.18 -4.93
CA ASP A 228 10.45 -11.25 -5.34
C ASP A 228 10.62 -12.13 -6.57
N TYR A 229 11.12 -11.56 -7.67
CA TYR A 229 11.27 -12.28 -8.93
C TYR A 229 12.70 -12.19 -9.46
N ALA A 230 13.31 -13.35 -9.72
CA ALA A 230 14.73 -13.47 -10.06
C ALA A 230 15.13 -12.71 -11.35
N LEU A 231 14.19 -12.49 -12.27
CA LEU A 231 14.45 -11.83 -13.55
C LEU A 231 14.27 -10.31 -13.52
N VAL A 232 13.99 -9.72 -12.35
CA VAL A 232 13.96 -8.26 -12.21
C VAL A 232 15.33 -7.67 -12.52
N ASN A 233 15.38 -6.83 -13.54
CA ASN A 233 16.60 -6.17 -14.02
C ASN A 233 16.54 -4.63 -13.99
N GLU A 234 15.40 -4.04 -13.61
CA GLU A 234 15.21 -2.58 -13.55
C GLU A 234 15.38 -1.86 -14.90
N GLU A 235 15.28 -2.59 -16.01
CA GLU A 235 15.32 -2.06 -17.38
C GLU A 235 13.97 -2.25 -18.09
N ASP A 236 13.50 -3.49 -18.13
CA ASP A 236 12.23 -3.89 -18.72
C ASP A 236 11.38 -4.76 -17.79
N ILE A 237 11.98 -5.35 -16.75
CA ILE A 237 11.30 -6.12 -15.70
C ILE A 237 11.58 -5.47 -14.34
N PHE A 238 10.52 -5.03 -13.68
CA PHE A 238 10.54 -4.24 -12.45
C PHE A 238 9.78 -4.95 -11.33
N GLN A 239 10.32 -4.86 -10.12
CA GLN A 239 9.61 -5.30 -8.92
C GLN A 239 8.45 -4.34 -8.60
N TRP A 240 7.27 -4.89 -8.32
CA TRP A 240 6.08 -4.17 -7.92
C TRP A 240 5.60 -4.63 -6.54
N PRO A 241 5.14 -3.74 -5.65
CA PRO A 241 4.56 -4.15 -4.37
C PRO A 241 3.18 -4.76 -4.55
N LEU A 242 2.88 -5.80 -3.77
CA LEU A 242 1.56 -6.41 -3.70
C LEU A 242 0.48 -5.40 -3.29
N GLY A 243 0.80 -4.53 -2.34
CA GLY A 243 -0.10 -3.50 -1.84
C GLY A 243 -1.13 -4.04 -0.84
N VAL A 244 -2.25 -3.31 -0.69
CA VAL A 244 -3.36 -3.69 0.21
C VAL A 244 -4.40 -4.56 -0.51
N ALA A 245 -5.25 -5.28 0.23
CA ALA A 245 -6.28 -6.15 -0.34
C ALA A 245 -7.49 -5.35 -0.86
N THR A 246 -7.33 -4.65 -1.99
CA THR A 246 -8.42 -3.89 -2.64
C THR A 246 -9.60 -4.75 -3.07
N TYR A 247 -9.40 -6.06 -3.32
CA TYR A 247 -10.51 -7.00 -3.56
C TYR A 247 -11.42 -7.21 -2.34
N ARG A 248 -10.97 -6.80 -1.15
CA ARG A 248 -11.75 -6.73 0.10
C ARG A 248 -12.18 -5.31 0.43
N ASN A 249 -12.10 -4.38 -0.53
CA ASN A 249 -12.42 -2.97 -0.37
C ASN A 249 -11.59 -2.27 0.72
N PHE A 250 -10.33 -2.67 0.93
CA PHE A 250 -9.45 -1.96 1.85
C PHE A 250 -9.27 -0.49 1.39
N PRO A 251 -9.55 0.51 2.24
CA PRO A 251 -9.64 1.90 1.80
C PRO A 251 -8.27 2.56 1.67
N VAL A 252 -8.25 3.70 0.96
CA VAL A 252 -7.17 4.67 1.11
C VAL A 252 -7.32 5.34 2.48
N VAL A 253 -6.33 5.15 3.36
CA VAL A 253 -6.32 5.69 4.72
C VAL A 253 -5.45 6.94 4.75
N GLU A 254 -6.02 8.06 5.21
CA GLU A 254 -5.30 9.31 5.44
C GLU A 254 -4.84 9.42 6.90
N PRO A 255 -3.57 9.79 7.16
CA PRO A 255 -3.09 9.95 8.52
C PRO A 255 -3.88 10.98 9.32
N SER A 256 -4.32 10.58 10.52
CA SER A 256 -5.04 11.45 11.45
C SER A 256 -4.26 11.66 12.75
N TRP A 257 -4.49 12.79 13.42
CA TRP A 257 -3.87 13.08 14.72
C TRP A 257 -4.14 12.01 15.79
N PRO A 258 -5.39 11.51 15.96
CA PRO A 258 -5.68 10.45 16.92
C PRO A 258 -4.90 9.15 16.63
N MET A 259 -4.83 8.72 15.37
CA MET A 259 -4.10 7.51 14.97
C MET A 259 -2.61 7.56 15.32
N LEU A 260 -2.03 8.75 15.32
CA LEU A 260 -0.64 8.99 15.69
C LEU A 260 -0.45 9.01 17.21
N ARG A 261 -1.25 9.81 17.92
CA ARG A 261 -1.00 10.20 19.32
C ARG A 261 -1.64 9.30 20.37
N ASP A 262 -2.76 8.67 20.05
CA ASP A 262 -3.54 7.97 21.06
C ASP A 262 -2.79 6.72 21.56
N PRO A 263 -2.82 6.42 22.87
CA PRO A 263 -2.31 5.16 23.37
C PRO A 263 -3.14 4.01 22.80
N ARG A 264 -2.46 2.94 22.40
CA ARG A 264 -3.10 1.76 21.79
C ARG A 264 -3.32 0.69 22.88
N PRO A 265 -4.54 0.14 23.02
CA PRO A 265 -4.84 -0.84 24.06
C PRO A 265 -4.14 -2.19 23.86
N TYR A 266 -3.72 -2.52 22.64
CA TYR A 266 -3.05 -3.78 22.33
C TYR A 266 -1.60 -3.55 21.90
N LEU A 267 -0.69 -4.43 22.35
CA LEU A 267 0.69 -4.42 21.89
C LEU A 267 0.81 -4.93 20.46
N CYS A 268 0.00 -5.93 20.09
CA CYS A 268 0.04 -6.50 18.76
C CYS A 268 -1.32 -6.95 18.25
N ASN A 269 -1.43 -7.26 16.96
CA ASN A 269 -2.58 -7.97 16.42
C ASN A 269 -2.17 -9.08 15.45
N PHE A 270 -3.02 -10.10 15.35
CA PHE A 270 -3.00 -11.08 14.28
C PHE A 270 -4.42 -11.53 13.94
N LEU A 271 -4.83 -11.23 12.71
CA LEU A 271 -6.08 -11.70 12.14
C LEU A 271 -5.76 -12.45 10.85
N GLY A 272 -6.19 -13.71 10.76
CA GLY A 272 -5.88 -14.53 9.60
C GLY A 272 -6.17 -16.01 9.76
N THR A 273 -6.10 -16.70 8.63
CA THR A 273 -6.26 -18.14 8.57
C THR A 273 -4.98 -18.84 9.05
N VAL A 274 -5.10 -19.78 9.97
CA VAL A 274 -3.98 -20.59 10.47
C VAL A 274 -4.01 -21.93 9.72
N TYR A 275 -3.02 -22.14 8.84
CA TYR A 275 -2.90 -23.37 8.07
C TYR A 275 -2.10 -24.40 8.85
N LYS A 276 -2.42 -25.69 8.66
CA LYS A 276 -1.64 -26.78 9.22
C LYS A 276 -0.22 -26.80 8.66
N ASN A 277 0.75 -27.15 9.50
CA ASN A 277 2.18 -27.17 9.22
C ASN A 277 2.68 -25.83 8.66
N SER A 278 2.17 -24.71 9.19
CA SER A 278 2.59 -23.38 8.78
C SER A 278 3.18 -22.59 9.94
N SER A 279 3.97 -21.57 9.62
CA SER A 279 4.54 -20.69 10.64
C SER A 279 3.47 -19.96 11.49
N ARG A 280 2.24 -19.88 10.97
CA ARG A 280 1.10 -19.34 11.71
C ARG A 280 0.72 -20.21 12.91
N GLU A 281 0.91 -21.53 12.84
CA GLU A 281 0.70 -22.41 14.01
C GLU A 281 1.76 -22.13 15.08
N THR A 282 3.04 -22.07 14.69
CA THR A 282 4.14 -21.71 15.58
C THR A 282 3.89 -20.37 16.27
N LEU A 283 3.44 -19.36 15.52
CA LEU A 283 3.05 -18.07 16.08
C LEU A 283 1.94 -18.22 17.13
N MET A 284 0.88 -18.96 16.81
CA MET A 284 -0.24 -19.16 17.73
C MET A 284 0.15 -19.94 18.99
N GLU A 285 1.08 -20.90 18.88
CA GLU A 285 1.65 -21.60 20.04
C GLU A 285 2.42 -20.66 20.95
N ILE A 286 3.26 -19.79 20.37
CA ILE A 286 4.05 -18.81 21.12
C ILE A 286 3.17 -17.76 21.78
N LEU A 287 2.11 -17.30 21.10
CA LEU A 287 1.15 -16.36 21.70
C LEU A 287 0.41 -16.97 22.91
N LYS A 288 0.13 -18.29 22.89
CA LYS A 288 -0.50 -18.96 24.02
C LYS A 288 0.44 -19.13 25.22
N GLN A 289 1.75 -19.09 25.01
CA GLN A 289 2.73 -19.15 26.09
C GLN A 289 2.67 -17.87 26.92
N ASP A 290 2.75 -18.02 28.24
CA ASP A 290 2.81 -16.93 29.21
C ASP A 290 1.69 -15.86 29.10
N GLY A 291 0.59 -16.18 28.43
CA GLY A 291 -0.55 -15.29 28.24
C GLY A 291 -0.28 -14.09 27.31
N LEU A 292 0.68 -14.20 26.38
CA LEU A 292 0.99 -13.15 25.41
C LEU A 292 -0.21 -12.81 24.49
N ASP A 293 -1.07 -13.78 24.23
CA ASP A 293 -2.32 -13.64 23.49
C ASP A 293 -3.23 -12.56 24.09
N LYS A 294 -3.22 -12.39 25.42
CA LYS A 294 -4.02 -11.37 26.13
C LYS A 294 -3.52 -9.95 25.91
N LEU A 295 -2.26 -9.79 25.46
CA LEU A 295 -1.67 -8.49 25.14
C LEU A 295 -2.01 -8.05 23.71
N CYS A 296 -2.62 -8.93 22.91
CA CYS A 296 -2.80 -8.74 21.49
C CYS A 296 -4.25 -8.94 21.03
N TRP A 297 -4.63 -8.25 19.96
CA TRP A 297 -5.88 -8.50 19.27
C TRP A 297 -5.74 -9.72 18.36
N ILE A 298 -6.20 -10.88 18.81
CA ILE A 298 -6.09 -12.14 18.05
C ILE A 298 -7.46 -12.58 17.55
N ALA A 299 -7.60 -12.73 16.23
CA ALA A 299 -8.76 -13.38 15.62
C ALA A 299 -8.30 -14.35 14.52
N ALA A 300 -7.88 -15.53 14.96
CA ALA A 300 -7.50 -16.63 14.07
C ALA A 300 -8.73 -17.38 13.57
N ARG A 301 -8.65 -17.91 12.34
CA ARG A 301 -9.65 -18.80 11.76
C ARG A 301 -9.00 -20.03 11.14
N GLU A 302 -9.71 -21.15 11.10
CA GLU A 302 -9.19 -22.39 10.50
C GLU A 302 -9.27 -22.38 8.97
N GLN A 303 -10.27 -21.70 8.41
CA GLN A 303 -10.52 -21.68 6.97
C GLN A 303 -10.42 -20.28 6.38
N TRP A 304 -9.95 -20.20 5.14
CA TRP A 304 -9.92 -18.93 4.41
C TRP A 304 -11.28 -18.65 3.77
N GLN A 305 -11.73 -17.40 3.90
CA GLN A 305 -12.98 -16.94 3.31
C GLN A 305 -12.68 -15.83 2.28
N PRO A 306 -13.30 -15.87 1.09
CA PRO A 306 -13.05 -14.90 0.04
C PRO A 306 -13.59 -13.51 0.37
N GLN A 307 -14.75 -13.45 1.02
CA GLN A 307 -15.41 -12.21 1.40
C GLN A 307 -15.38 -12.02 2.91
N GLU A 308 -15.16 -10.79 3.34
CA GLU A 308 -15.27 -10.38 4.74
C GLU A 308 -16.68 -9.81 4.97
N THR A 309 -17.25 -10.00 6.17
CA THR A 309 -18.47 -9.29 6.55
C THR A 309 -18.10 -7.84 6.91
N ASN A 310 -19.09 -6.94 6.88
CA ASN A 310 -18.85 -5.55 7.32
C ASN A 310 -18.31 -5.49 8.75
N GLU A 311 -18.73 -6.42 9.61
CA GLU A 311 -18.24 -6.55 10.98
C GLU A 311 -16.80 -7.06 11.03
N SER A 312 -16.46 -8.17 10.35
CA SER A 312 -15.10 -8.70 10.37
C SER A 312 -14.10 -7.73 9.73
N PHE A 313 -14.53 -6.99 8.71
CA PHE A 313 -13.75 -5.93 8.09
C PHE A 313 -13.49 -4.76 9.05
N ARG A 314 -14.51 -4.26 9.75
CA ARG A 314 -14.36 -3.21 10.77
C ARG A 314 -13.45 -3.67 11.91
N ASN A 315 -13.67 -4.89 12.41
CA ASN A 315 -12.83 -5.47 13.46
C ASN A 315 -11.36 -5.55 13.02
N TYR A 316 -11.09 -5.84 11.75
CA TYR A 316 -9.73 -5.82 11.23
C TYR A 316 -9.14 -4.42 11.19
N GLN A 317 -9.88 -3.42 10.72
CA GLN A 317 -9.43 -2.02 10.73
C GLN A 317 -9.17 -1.52 12.15
N ASP A 318 -10.05 -1.86 13.09
CA ASP A 318 -9.91 -1.53 14.50
C ASP A 318 -8.68 -2.19 15.10
N ALA A 319 -8.42 -3.46 14.80
CA ALA A 319 -7.21 -4.15 15.25
C ALA A 319 -5.93 -3.45 14.75
N LEU A 320 -5.89 -3.00 13.50
CA LEU A 320 -4.75 -2.24 12.95
C LEU A 320 -4.62 -0.86 13.63
N LEU A 321 -5.72 -0.17 13.89
CA LEU A 321 -5.73 1.15 14.53
C LEU A 321 -5.35 1.09 16.01
N GLN A 322 -5.79 0.04 16.71
CA GLN A 322 -5.70 -0.11 18.17
C GLN A 322 -4.51 -0.96 18.64
N SER A 323 -3.65 -1.42 17.74
CA SER A 323 -2.46 -2.23 18.09
C SER A 323 -1.15 -1.59 17.67
N ASP A 324 -0.15 -1.57 18.55
CA ASP A 324 1.17 -1.01 18.24
C ASP A 324 1.89 -1.77 17.11
N LEU A 325 1.81 -3.10 17.15
CA LEU A 325 2.43 -4.01 16.21
C LEU A 325 1.38 -4.81 15.43
N THR A 326 1.73 -5.23 14.21
CA THR A 326 0.95 -6.19 13.43
C THR A 326 1.82 -7.38 13.09
N LEU A 327 1.42 -8.57 13.51
CA LEU A 327 2.18 -9.78 13.26
C LEU A 327 1.91 -10.31 11.85
N CYS A 328 2.97 -10.47 11.08
CA CYS A 328 2.95 -10.89 9.67
C CYS A 328 3.69 -12.22 9.49
N PRO A 329 3.14 -13.35 10.01
CA PRO A 329 3.67 -14.68 9.74
C PRO A 329 3.55 -15.04 8.28
N VAL A 330 4.55 -15.78 7.82
CA VAL A 330 4.62 -16.29 6.47
C VAL A 330 3.35 -17.07 6.13
N GLY A 331 2.81 -16.80 4.95
CA GLY A 331 1.71 -17.54 4.36
C GLY A 331 2.21 -18.49 3.27
N ILE A 332 1.58 -18.44 2.11
CA ILE A 332 2.12 -19.07 0.90
C ILE A 332 3.33 -18.28 0.40
N ASN A 333 3.29 -16.95 0.49
CA ASN A 333 4.41 -16.04 0.28
C ASN A 333 4.70 -15.23 1.55
N THR A 334 5.92 -14.74 1.69
CA THR A 334 6.36 -13.83 2.77
C THR A 334 5.72 -12.44 2.63
N GLU A 335 5.60 -11.93 1.41
CA GLU A 335 4.89 -10.69 1.12
C GLU A 335 3.38 -10.94 1.19
N CYS A 336 2.70 -10.18 2.05
CA CYS A 336 1.25 -10.27 2.20
C CYS A 336 0.61 -8.90 2.38
N TYR A 337 -0.68 -8.81 2.03
CA TYR A 337 -1.46 -7.57 2.11
C TYR A 337 -1.37 -6.90 3.48
N ARG A 338 -1.33 -7.70 4.55
CA ARG A 338 -1.27 -7.24 5.95
C ARG A 338 -0.12 -6.28 6.21
N ILE A 339 1.04 -6.48 5.55
CA ILE A 339 2.21 -5.59 5.72
C ILE A 339 1.83 -4.16 5.32
N TYR A 340 1.24 -3.98 4.15
CA TYR A 340 0.84 -2.68 3.61
C TYR A 340 -0.37 -2.07 4.34
N GLU A 341 -1.28 -2.92 4.79
CA GLU A 341 -2.46 -2.53 5.56
C GLU A 341 -2.06 -1.99 6.94
N ALA A 342 -1.13 -2.67 7.62
CA ALA A 342 -0.56 -2.23 8.89
C ALA A 342 0.16 -0.87 8.76
N CYS A 343 0.96 -0.70 7.70
CA CYS A 343 1.57 0.59 7.37
C CYS A 343 0.55 1.72 7.20
N SER A 344 -0.63 1.41 6.64
CA SER A 344 -1.70 2.41 6.42
C SER A 344 -2.26 2.96 7.73
N TYR A 345 -2.25 2.15 8.80
CA TYR A 345 -2.77 2.51 10.13
C TYR A 345 -1.67 2.83 11.15
N GLY A 346 -0.40 2.86 10.72
CA GLY A 346 0.73 3.10 11.62
C GLY A 346 0.96 1.97 12.63
N SER A 347 0.44 0.77 12.39
CA SER A 347 0.80 -0.42 13.18
C SER A 347 2.06 -1.05 12.58
N VAL A 348 3.10 -1.22 13.37
CA VAL A 348 4.42 -1.64 12.84
C VAL A 348 4.40 -3.12 12.47
N PRO A 349 4.70 -3.48 11.21
CA PRO A 349 4.82 -4.88 10.82
C PRO A 349 5.95 -5.58 11.57
N VAL A 350 5.63 -6.71 12.21
CA VAL A 350 6.60 -7.72 12.68
C VAL A 350 6.58 -8.86 11.68
N ILE A 351 7.64 -9.01 10.92
CA ILE A 351 7.72 -9.87 9.75
C ILE A 351 8.67 -11.02 10.04
N GLU A 352 8.19 -12.22 9.80
CA GLU A 352 9.05 -13.39 9.73
C GLU A 352 9.88 -13.36 8.45
N ASP A 353 11.18 -13.13 8.59
CA ASP A 353 12.12 -12.99 7.49
C ASP A 353 12.59 -14.35 6.97
N ALA A 354 11.64 -15.12 6.43
CA ALA A 354 11.85 -16.46 5.92
C ALA A 354 11.45 -16.56 4.45
N MET A 355 12.28 -17.21 3.65
CA MET A 355 11.95 -17.57 2.27
C MET A 355 10.82 -18.61 2.23
N THR A 356 9.92 -18.46 1.26
CA THR A 356 8.84 -19.43 1.01
C THR A 356 9.21 -20.38 -0.11
N PRO A 357 8.61 -21.59 -0.17
CA PRO A 357 8.85 -22.52 -1.27
C PRO A 357 8.50 -21.91 -2.63
N GLY A 358 9.32 -22.20 -3.64
CA GLY A 358 9.17 -21.67 -5.00
C GLY A 358 10.48 -21.09 -5.52
N ASP A 359 10.39 -20.41 -6.66
CA ASP A 359 11.53 -19.76 -7.33
C ASP A 359 11.59 -18.25 -6.99
N CYS A 360 10.99 -17.88 -5.86
CA CYS A 360 11.14 -16.54 -5.30
C CYS A 360 12.58 -16.38 -4.82
N GLY A 361 13.20 -15.24 -5.08
CA GLY A 361 14.59 -15.07 -4.65
C GLY A 361 15.26 -13.82 -5.19
N ASN A 362 16.56 -13.77 -4.93
CA ASN A 362 17.42 -12.67 -5.34
C ASN A 362 17.39 -12.50 -6.86
N SER A 363 17.41 -11.25 -7.30
CA SER A 363 17.62 -10.88 -8.70
C SER A 363 19.04 -10.35 -8.91
N SER A 364 19.36 -9.95 -10.14
CA SER A 364 20.61 -9.25 -10.42
C SER A 364 20.67 -7.86 -9.76
N MET A 365 19.53 -7.26 -9.45
CA MET A 365 19.43 -5.91 -8.90
C MET A 365 19.26 -5.89 -7.38
N TYR A 366 18.75 -6.97 -6.82
CA TYR A 366 18.39 -7.05 -5.41
C TYR A 366 18.87 -8.39 -4.84
N HIS A 367 19.49 -8.34 -3.65
CA HIS A 367 20.19 -9.51 -3.07
C HIS A 367 19.76 -9.83 -1.64
N SER A 368 18.67 -9.22 -1.17
CA SER A 368 18.18 -9.34 0.21
C SER A 368 16.81 -10.01 0.27
N ALA A 369 16.59 -11.09 -0.49
CA ALA A 369 15.35 -11.88 -0.42
C ALA A 369 15.14 -12.47 0.99
N PRO A 370 13.89 -12.59 1.47
CA PRO A 370 12.64 -12.13 0.85
C PRO A 370 12.40 -10.61 1.06
N LEU A 371 11.40 -10.05 0.36
CA LEU A 371 10.94 -8.66 0.51
C LEU A 371 11.97 -7.62 0.06
N GLN A 372 12.66 -7.92 -1.03
CA GLN A 372 13.78 -7.14 -1.54
C GLN A 372 13.45 -5.67 -1.77
N LEU A 373 12.27 -5.38 -2.32
CA LEU A 373 11.84 -4.01 -2.55
C LEU A 373 11.66 -3.25 -1.23
N LEU A 374 11.01 -3.86 -0.23
CA LEU A 374 10.74 -3.22 1.07
C LEU A 374 12.04 -2.99 1.85
N LYS A 375 12.92 -3.98 1.90
CA LYS A 375 14.24 -3.88 2.53
C LYS A 375 15.13 -2.84 1.84
N THR A 376 15.19 -2.86 0.50
CA THR A 376 15.97 -1.88 -0.27
C THR A 376 15.48 -0.45 -0.05
N MET A 377 14.18 -0.27 0.13
CA MET A 377 13.56 1.02 0.44
C MET A 377 13.67 1.43 1.92
N GLY A 378 14.41 0.67 2.74
CA GLY A 378 14.64 1.00 4.16
C GLY A 378 13.38 0.93 5.01
N ALA A 379 12.52 -0.08 4.77
CA ALA A 379 11.28 -0.24 5.53
C ALA A 379 11.56 -0.32 7.05
N PRO A 380 10.91 0.53 7.88
CA PRO A 380 11.14 0.56 9.33
C PRO A 380 10.33 -0.54 10.04
N PHE A 381 10.45 -1.77 9.55
CA PHE A 381 9.75 -2.94 10.08
C PHE A 381 10.62 -3.68 11.09
N ILE A 382 10.01 -4.58 11.85
CA ILE A 382 10.73 -5.49 12.74
C ILE A 382 10.83 -6.82 12.00
N PHE A 383 12.03 -7.19 11.57
CA PHE A 383 12.30 -8.47 10.93
C PHE A 383 12.80 -9.45 11.99
N ILE A 384 12.13 -10.60 12.12
CA ILE A 384 12.52 -11.69 13.01
C ILE A 384 12.88 -12.92 12.19
N LYS A 385 13.88 -13.70 12.61
CA LYS A 385 14.26 -14.92 11.88
C LYS A 385 13.25 -16.04 12.12
N ASN A 386 12.65 -16.06 13.30
CA ASN A 386 11.58 -16.98 13.66
C ASN A 386 10.75 -16.44 14.83
N TRP A 387 9.55 -17.00 15.02
CA TRP A 387 8.60 -16.51 16.03
C TRP A 387 9.06 -16.63 17.49
N LYS A 388 10.11 -17.41 17.80
CA LYS A 388 10.63 -17.51 19.19
C LYS A 388 11.24 -16.19 19.68
N GLU A 389 11.52 -15.27 18.78
CA GLU A 389 11.97 -13.90 19.10
C GLU A 389 10.81 -12.98 19.54
N LEU A 390 9.56 -13.36 19.24
CA LEU A 390 8.39 -12.53 19.52
C LEU A 390 8.25 -12.12 21.01
N PRO A 391 8.47 -12.99 22.01
CA PRO A 391 8.37 -12.57 23.41
C PRO A 391 9.33 -11.41 23.74
N ALA A 392 10.56 -11.44 23.22
CA ALA A 392 11.52 -10.37 23.42
C ALA A 392 11.09 -9.07 22.71
N VAL A 393 10.52 -9.17 21.51
CA VAL A 393 9.95 -8.03 20.78
C VAL A 393 8.80 -7.39 21.58
N LEU A 394 7.88 -8.19 22.12
CA LEU A 394 6.74 -7.70 22.90
C LEU A 394 7.18 -7.09 24.23
N GLU A 395 8.20 -7.65 24.90
CA GLU A 395 8.74 -7.08 26.14
C GLU A 395 9.45 -5.74 25.88
N LYS A 396 10.19 -5.61 24.77
CA LYS A 396 10.75 -4.32 24.33
C LYS A 396 9.64 -3.31 24.04
N GLU A 397 8.58 -3.74 23.36
CA GLU A 397 7.44 -2.91 23.02
C GLU A 397 6.69 -2.38 24.26
N LYS A 398 6.54 -3.24 25.26
CA LYS A 398 5.86 -2.94 26.51
C LYS A 398 6.62 -1.93 27.36
N LYS A 399 7.96 -1.99 27.34
CA LYS A 399 8.84 -1.06 28.07
C LYS A 399 8.98 0.31 27.38
N MET A 400 8.63 0.41 26.10
CA MET A 400 8.70 1.64 25.33
C MET A 400 7.68 2.68 25.82
N SER A 401 8.13 3.92 26.00
CA SER A 401 7.27 5.04 26.38
C SER A 401 6.28 5.40 25.26
N LEU A 402 5.19 6.08 25.61
CA LEU A 402 4.21 6.53 24.62
C LEU A 402 4.85 7.45 23.57
N GLU A 403 5.77 8.33 23.96
CA GLU A 403 6.43 9.26 23.02
C GLU A 403 7.28 8.51 21.99
N GLU A 404 8.04 7.50 22.40
CA GLU A 404 8.81 6.66 21.49
C GLU A 404 7.90 5.89 20.52
N LYS A 405 6.76 5.38 21.01
CA LYS A 405 5.74 4.74 20.16
C LYS A 405 5.18 5.71 19.14
N ILE A 406 4.84 6.95 19.55
CA ILE A 406 4.36 8.01 18.65
C ILE A 406 5.39 8.32 17.58
N GLN A 407 6.67 8.49 17.94
CA GLN A 407 7.74 8.75 16.96
C GLN A 407 7.91 7.60 15.97
N ARG A 408 7.83 6.35 16.44
CA ARG A 408 7.92 5.19 15.55
C ARG A 408 6.72 5.10 14.60
N ARG A 409 5.49 5.35 15.06
CA ARG A 409 4.30 5.41 14.20
C ARG A 409 4.43 6.50 13.14
N LYS A 410 4.93 7.68 13.53
CA LYS A 410 5.20 8.79 12.61
C LYS A 410 6.20 8.38 11.53
N LYS A 411 7.33 7.76 11.92
CA LYS A 411 8.34 7.26 10.99
C LYS A 411 7.75 6.26 9.99
N LEU A 412 6.92 5.32 10.45
CA LEU A 412 6.26 4.33 9.60
C LEU A 412 5.30 4.97 8.60
N LEU A 413 4.40 5.85 9.06
CA LEU A 413 3.40 6.50 8.21
C LEU A 413 4.05 7.42 7.17
N GLU A 414 5.09 8.15 7.58
CA GLU A 414 5.88 8.97 6.67
C GLU A 414 6.62 8.11 5.63
N TRP A 415 7.29 7.04 6.07
CA TRP A 415 7.95 6.09 5.19
C TRP A 415 6.95 5.52 4.17
N TYR A 416 5.77 5.06 4.60
CA TYR A 416 4.81 4.44 3.69
C TYR A 416 4.21 5.44 2.70
N ARG A 417 3.95 6.68 3.13
CA ARG A 417 3.55 7.76 2.21
C ARG A 417 4.61 8.01 1.15
N ASN A 418 5.88 8.08 1.56
CA ASN A 418 7.00 8.31 0.65
C ASN A 418 7.23 7.11 -0.27
N PHE A 419 7.08 5.88 0.23
CA PHE A 419 7.13 4.65 -0.54
C PHE A 419 6.09 4.67 -1.67
N LYS A 420 4.82 4.97 -1.38
CA LYS A 420 3.77 5.09 -2.40
C LYS A 420 4.09 6.18 -3.42
N ALA A 421 4.57 7.34 -2.96
CA ALA A 421 4.96 8.44 -3.85
C ALA A 421 6.14 8.06 -4.77
N TRP A 422 7.12 7.35 -4.26
CA TRP A 422 8.25 6.82 -5.02
C TRP A 422 7.79 5.78 -6.04
N MET A 423 6.94 4.83 -5.64
CA MET A 423 6.36 3.84 -6.57
C MET A 423 5.58 4.50 -7.69
N ARG A 424 4.78 5.54 -7.39
CA ARG A 424 4.09 6.34 -8.40
C ARG A 424 5.07 6.98 -9.37
N GLN A 425 6.11 7.64 -8.86
CA GLN A 425 7.08 8.33 -9.70
C GLN A 425 7.89 7.35 -10.56
N LYS A 426 8.33 6.22 -9.98
CA LYS A 426 9.03 5.16 -10.70
C LYS A 426 8.16 4.63 -11.84
N PHE A 427 6.91 4.29 -11.57
CA PHE A 427 5.97 3.83 -12.59
C PHE A 427 5.82 4.83 -13.73
N ILE A 428 5.56 6.10 -13.42
CA ILE A 428 5.38 7.15 -14.43
C ILE A 428 6.66 7.36 -15.23
N ASN A 429 7.81 7.49 -14.58
CA ASN A 429 9.09 7.71 -15.26
C ASN A 429 9.46 6.54 -16.17
N THR A 430 9.25 5.30 -15.72
CA THR A 430 9.51 4.11 -16.54
C THR A 430 8.61 4.10 -17.78
N LEU A 431 7.32 4.45 -17.64
CA LEU A 431 6.43 4.60 -18.78
C LEU A 431 6.87 5.75 -19.69
N GLU A 432 7.16 6.94 -19.18
CA GLU A 432 7.58 8.09 -19.98
C GLU A 432 8.86 7.78 -20.77
N ASN A 433 9.88 7.22 -20.12
CA ASN A 433 11.14 6.84 -20.76
C ASN A 433 10.97 5.75 -21.83
N SER A 434 10.05 4.81 -21.61
CA SER A 434 9.80 3.71 -22.53
C SER A 434 8.79 4.07 -23.63
N PHE A 435 7.87 5.01 -23.38
CA PHE A 435 6.70 5.29 -24.22
C PHE A 435 6.73 6.62 -24.97
N LEU A 436 7.54 7.58 -24.56
CA LEU A 436 7.79 8.76 -25.38
C LEU A 436 8.80 8.43 -26.49
N PRO A 437 8.74 9.12 -27.63
CA PRO A 437 9.83 9.09 -28.60
C PRO A 437 11.10 9.61 -27.91
N ASN A 438 12.23 8.93 -28.07
CA ASN A 438 13.50 9.57 -27.76
C ASN A 438 13.68 10.67 -28.79
N ASP A 439 13.66 11.94 -28.36
CA ASP A 439 14.20 13.05 -29.14
C ASP A 439 15.73 12.89 -29.21
N LYS A 440 16.17 11.88 -29.96
CA LYS A 440 17.55 11.72 -30.42
C LYS A 440 17.48 11.67 -31.93
N GLY A 441 17.23 12.85 -32.51
CA GLY A 441 17.65 13.17 -33.87
C GLY A 441 19.15 13.42 -33.92
#